data_AF-X0YTW5-F1
#
_entry.id   AF-X0YTW5-F1
#
_cell.length_a   1.000
_cell.length_b   1.000
_cell.length_c   1.000
_cell.angle_alpha   90.00
_cell.angle_beta   90.00
_cell.angle_gamma   90.00
#
_symmetry.space_group_name_H-M   'P 1'
#
loop_
_entity.id
_entity.type
_entity.pdbx_description
1 polymer ?
#
loop_
_entity_poly.entity_id
_entity_poly.type
_entity_poly.pdbx_seq_one_letter_code
_entity_poly.pdbx_strand_id
1 'polypeptide(L)'
;MCVRKILKICALYISVAVFCSLATFSLAVDSETETVLRQQERKIAAEHVVKDGISFYKAGDFAVAREEFLKAQELDPNNKTAKKYLAKVENKLLKAQKEMLKDKFRAGVSNYKAKNYEQAAELFMEVLEIDPNHSNAQKYLAKCDTKLGILEKRISSEKYPGVTTREINELYEKGRVLYDNARYDEAREIFS
;
A
#
# COMPACT_ATOMS: atom_id res chain seq x y z
N MET A 1 -75.35 38.33 -14.63
CA MET A 1 -74.92 37.02 -14.07
C MET A 1 -73.45 36.65 -14.32
N CYS A 2 -72.73 37.28 -15.26
CA CYS A 2 -71.37 36.89 -15.65
C CYS A 2 -70.28 37.15 -14.57
N VAL A 3 -70.31 38.32 -13.93
CA VAL A 3 -69.28 38.77 -12.97
C VAL A 3 -69.17 37.88 -11.72
N ARG A 4 -70.29 37.39 -11.18
CA ARG A 4 -70.29 36.51 -9.99
C ARG A 4 -69.67 35.13 -10.25
N LYS A 5 -69.72 34.62 -11.49
CA LYS A 5 -69.06 33.35 -11.84
C LYS A 5 -67.55 33.52 -11.98
N ILE A 6 -67.11 34.62 -12.60
CA ILE A 6 -65.69 34.96 -12.75
C ILE A 6 -65.04 35.18 -11.37
N LEU A 7 -65.71 35.89 -10.46
CA LEU A 7 -65.20 36.13 -9.10
C LEU A 7 -64.99 34.83 -8.31
N LYS A 8 -65.90 33.85 -8.47
CA LYS A 8 -65.77 32.53 -7.81
C LYS A 8 -64.62 31.69 -8.39
N ILE A 9 -64.41 31.75 -9.71
CA ILE A 9 -63.31 31.04 -10.37
C ILE A 9 -61.96 31.64 -9.97
N CYS A 10 -61.85 32.98 -9.92
CA CYS A 10 -60.64 33.65 -9.44
C CYS A 10 -60.35 33.35 -7.97
N ALA A 11 -61.37 33.35 -7.09
CA ALA A 11 -61.21 32.99 -5.69
C ALA A 11 -60.75 31.53 -5.51
N LEU A 12 -61.31 30.60 -6.29
CA LEU A 12 -60.89 29.20 -6.28
C LEU A 12 -59.44 29.05 -6.77
N TYR A 13 -59.07 29.72 -7.87
CA TYR A 13 -57.70 29.71 -8.38
C TYR A 13 -56.69 30.28 -7.39
N ILE A 14 -56.99 31.40 -6.75
CA ILE A 14 -56.14 32.00 -5.71
C ILE A 14 -56.01 31.03 -4.52
N SER A 15 -57.10 30.41 -4.08
CA SER A 15 -57.05 29.44 -2.97
C SER A 15 -56.21 28.21 -3.28
N VAL A 16 -56.32 27.66 -4.51
CA VAL A 16 -55.52 26.51 -4.96
C VAL A 16 -54.06 26.89 -5.14
N ALA A 17 -53.76 28.07 -5.69
CA ALA A 17 -52.40 28.56 -5.85
C ALA A 17 -51.72 28.83 -4.49
N VAL A 18 -52.44 29.42 -3.53
CA VAL A 18 -51.93 29.64 -2.16
C VAL A 18 -51.70 28.31 -1.45
N PHE A 19 -52.62 27.35 -1.57
CA PHE A 19 -52.47 26.04 -0.97
C PHE A 19 -51.31 25.23 -1.60
N CYS A 20 -51.15 25.30 -2.93
CA CYS A 20 -50.03 24.67 -3.64
C CYS A 20 -48.69 25.29 -3.21
N SER A 21 -48.60 26.62 -3.11
CA SER A 21 -47.40 27.33 -2.64
C SER A 21 -47.07 27.05 -1.16
N LEU A 22 -48.08 26.89 -0.29
CA LEU A 22 -47.87 26.51 1.11
C LEU A 22 -47.44 25.04 1.24
N ALA A 23 -48.00 24.15 0.43
CA ALA A 23 -47.63 22.74 0.41
C ALA A 23 -46.21 22.52 -0.10
N THR A 24 -45.78 23.23 -1.15
CA THR A 24 -44.39 23.18 -1.64
C THR A 24 -43.43 23.81 -0.64
N PHE A 25 -43.81 24.89 0.04
CA PHE A 25 -43.02 25.48 1.12
C PHE A 25 -42.86 24.53 2.31
N SER A 26 -43.92 23.84 2.74
CA SER A 26 -43.85 22.84 3.82
C SER A 26 -42.94 21.67 3.45
N LEU A 27 -43.11 21.10 2.25
CA LEU A 27 -42.26 19.99 1.77
C LEU A 27 -40.79 20.41 1.60
N ALA A 28 -40.52 21.64 1.18
CA ALA A 28 -39.17 22.17 1.07
C ALA A 28 -38.52 22.33 2.46
N VAL A 29 -39.25 22.87 3.44
CA VAL A 29 -38.80 23.01 4.83
C VAL A 29 -38.51 21.64 5.46
N ASP A 30 -39.33 20.63 5.21
CA ASP A 30 -39.08 19.27 5.69
C ASP A 30 -37.79 18.67 5.09
N SER A 31 -37.51 18.92 3.80
CA SER A 31 -36.29 18.44 3.15
C SER A 31 -35.02 19.15 3.64
N GLU A 32 -35.05 20.48 3.84
CA GLU A 32 -33.90 21.24 4.34
C GLU A 32 -33.59 20.90 5.80
N THR A 33 -34.61 20.81 6.65
CA THR A 33 -34.43 20.44 8.06
C THR A 33 -33.89 19.02 8.23
N GLU A 34 -34.34 18.06 7.41
CA GLU A 34 -33.82 16.70 7.42
C GLU A 34 -32.33 16.65 7.02
N THR A 35 -31.91 17.46 6.03
CA THR A 35 -30.48 17.54 5.65
C THR A 35 -29.61 18.15 6.76
N VAL A 36 -30.09 19.18 7.46
CA VAL A 36 -29.38 19.82 8.57
C VAL A 36 -29.27 18.87 9.77
N LEU A 37 -30.34 18.16 10.11
CA LEU A 37 -30.34 17.15 11.17
C LEU A 37 -29.35 16.02 10.87
N ARG A 38 -29.39 15.46 9.65
CA ARG A 38 -28.41 14.45 9.20
C ARG A 38 -26.98 14.95 9.26
N GLN A 39 -26.73 16.22 8.89
CA GLN A 39 -25.41 16.82 8.99
C GLN A 39 -24.95 16.95 10.45
N GLN A 40 -25.86 17.29 11.36
CA GLN A 40 -25.58 17.41 12.78
C GLN A 40 -25.32 16.04 13.44
N GLU A 41 -26.10 15.02 13.08
CA GLU A 41 -25.86 13.64 13.50
C GLU A 41 -24.49 13.13 13.05
N ARG A 42 -24.09 13.42 11.80
CA ARG A 42 -22.74 13.09 11.30
C ARG A 42 -21.64 13.77 12.10
N LYS A 43 -21.82 15.04 12.49
CA LYS A 43 -20.85 15.75 13.34
C LYS A 43 -20.73 15.12 14.72
N ILE A 44 -21.85 14.77 15.36
CA ILE A 44 -21.86 14.10 16.66
C ILE A 44 -21.20 12.72 16.57
N ALA A 45 -21.52 11.96 15.52
CA ALA A 45 -20.87 10.67 15.25
C ALA A 45 -19.36 10.84 15.04
N ALA A 46 -18.94 11.86 14.28
CA ALA A 46 -17.52 12.18 14.10
C ALA A 46 -16.82 12.50 15.43
N GLU A 47 -17.47 13.23 16.34
CA GLU A 47 -16.93 13.53 17.67
C GLU A 47 -16.75 12.27 18.53
N HIS A 48 -17.70 11.34 18.47
CA HIS A 48 -17.59 10.05 19.16
C HIS A 48 -16.38 9.25 18.65
N VAL A 49 -16.29 9.09 17.33
CA VAL A 49 -15.19 8.38 16.67
C VAL A 49 -13.83 9.05 16.95
N VAL A 50 -13.76 10.38 16.99
CA VAL A 50 -12.55 11.11 17.40
C VAL A 50 -12.15 10.77 18.83
N LYS A 51 -13.12 10.66 19.75
CA LYS A 51 -12.85 10.30 21.14
C LYS A 51 -12.26 8.90 21.26
N ASP A 52 -12.80 7.94 20.51
CA ASP A 52 -12.28 6.57 20.44
C ASP A 52 -10.87 6.54 19.84
N GLY A 53 -10.65 7.24 18.72
CA GLY A 53 -9.32 7.39 18.12
C GLY A 53 -8.29 8.00 19.05
N ILE A 54 -8.68 8.97 19.90
CA ILE A 54 -7.80 9.54 20.93
C ILE A 54 -7.48 8.50 22.02
N SER A 55 -8.42 7.64 22.38
CA SER A 55 -8.19 6.54 23.32
C SER A 55 -7.12 5.59 22.79
N PHE A 56 -7.28 5.09 21.56
CA PHE A 56 -6.29 4.24 20.90
C PHE A 56 -4.94 4.95 20.72
N TYR A 57 -4.94 6.24 20.38
CA TYR A 57 -3.71 7.03 20.29
C TYR A 57 -2.94 7.06 21.60
N LYS A 58 -3.64 7.19 22.74
CA LYS A 58 -3.02 7.18 24.07
C LYS A 58 -2.56 5.78 24.48
N ALA A 59 -3.27 4.74 24.07
CA ALA A 59 -2.86 3.35 24.26
C ALA A 59 -1.60 2.99 23.44
N GLY A 60 -1.31 3.75 22.37
CA GLY A 60 -0.17 3.52 21.49
C GLY A 60 -0.52 2.71 20.24
N ASP A 61 -1.79 2.32 20.09
CA ASP A 61 -2.32 1.60 18.93
C ASP A 61 -2.51 2.55 17.75
N PHE A 62 -1.41 3.04 17.19
CA PHE A 62 -1.42 4.07 16.15
C PHE A 62 -2.13 3.62 14.87
N ALA A 63 -2.10 2.33 14.53
CA ALA A 63 -2.81 1.79 13.37
C ALA A 63 -4.33 1.88 13.54
N VAL A 64 -4.85 1.44 14.69
CA VAL A 64 -6.30 1.51 15.00
C VAL A 64 -6.73 2.97 15.15
N ALA A 65 -5.93 3.79 15.84
CA ALA A 65 -6.20 5.22 15.97
C ALA A 65 -6.30 5.91 14.60
N ARG A 66 -5.46 5.53 13.63
CA ARG A 66 -5.49 6.05 12.25
C ARG A 66 -6.84 5.77 11.59
N GLU A 67 -7.32 4.53 11.68
CA GLU A 67 -8.60 4.12 11.08
C GLU A 67 -9.77 4.91 11.67
N GLU A 68 -9.80 5.08 12.99
CA GLU A 68 -10.83 5.89 13.65
C GLU A 68 -10.76 7.36 13.20
N PHE A 69 -9.57 7.96 13.10
CA PHE A 69 -9.47 9.33 12.61
C PHE A 69 -9.85 9.48 11.13
N LEU A 70 -9.61 8.47 10.29
CA LEU A 70 -10.07 8.46 8.90
C LEU A 70 -11.59 8.39 8.81
N LYS A 71 -12.23 7.50 9.59
CA LYS A 71 -13.70 7.45 9.72
C LYS A 71 -14.28 8.79 10.17
N ALA A 72 -13.66 9.44 11.17
CA ALA A 72 -14.08 10.77 11.60
C ALA A 72 -13.95 11.84 10.50
N GLN A 73 -12.92 11.74 9.65
CA GLN A 73 -12.73 12.63 8.51
C GLN A 73 -13.75 12.38 7.39
N GLU A 74 -14.22 11.14 7.22
CA GLU A 74 -15.32 10.81 6.29
C GLU A 74 -16.66 11.38 6.77
N LEU A 75 -16.92 11.31 8.08
CA LEU A 75 -18.15 11.82 8.69
C LEU A 75 -18.18 13.35 8.73
N ASP A 76 -17.07 13.98 9.13
CA ASP A 76 -16.89 15.43 9.13
C ASP A 76 -15.49 15.81 8.57
N PRO A 77 -15.39 16.12 7.27
CA PRO A 77 -14.15 16.56 6.64
C PRO A 77 -13.57 17.85 7.22
N ASN A 78 -14.32 18.62 8.02
CA ASN A 78 -13.87 19.87 8.63
C ASN A 78 -13.49 19.71 10.10
N ASN A 79 -13.56 18.50 10.67
CA ASN A 79 -13.19 18.23 12.05
C ASN A 79 -11.69 18.52 12.27
N LYS A 80 -11.39 19.64 12.92
CA LYS A 80 -10.02 20.10 13.18
C LYS A 80 -9.26 19.13 14.09
N THR A 81 -9.96 18.49 15.02
CA THR A 81 -9.38 17.54 15.97
C THR A 81 -8.94 16.26 15.25
N ALA A 82 -9.82 15.69 14.42
CA ALA A 82 -9.51 14.51 13.61
C ALA A 82 -8.26 14.75 12.73
N LYS A 83 -8.24 15.84 11.97
CA LYS A 83 -7.08 16.21 11.13
C LYS A 83 -5.78 16.34 11.92
N LYS A 84 -5.83 17.02 13.07
CA LYS A 84 -4.66 17.23 13.94
C LYS A 84 -4.11 15.91 14.47
N TYR A 85 -4.97 15.02 14.94
CA TYR A 85 -4.53 13.74 15.49
C TYR A 85 -4.11 12.75 14.40
N LEU A 86 -4.78 12.74 13.24
CA LEU A 86 -4.36 11.96 12.08
C LEU A 86 -2.93 12.33 11.67
N ALA A 87 -2.62 13.62 11.55
CA ALA A 87 -1.26 14.07 11.26
C ALA A 87 -0.22 13.61 12.32
N LYS A 88 -0.61 13.57 13.60
CA LYS A 88 0.27 13.06 14.66
C LYS A 88 0.49 11.55 14.55
N VAL A 89 -0.57 10.80 14.25
CA VAL A 89 -0.52 9.35 14.06
C VAL A 89 0.36 9.00 12.85
N GLU A 90 0.15 9.65 11.71
CA GLU A 90 0.95 9.43 10.51
C GLU A 90 2.44 9.70 10.77
N ASN A 91 2.77 10.78 11.48
CA ASN A 91 4.15 11.06 11.87
C ASN A 91 4.75 9.98 12.79
N LYS A 92 3.95 9.41 13.71
CA LYS A 92 4.39 8.32 14.60
C LYS A 92 4.64 7.04 13.81
N LEU A 93 3.73 6.67 12.91
CA LEU A 93 3.84 5.51 12.04
C LEU A 93 5.04 5.64 11.10
N LEU A 94 5.21 6.79 10.45
CA LEU A 94 6.35 7.06 9.58
C LEU A 94 7.69 6.98 10.34
N LYS A 95 7.73 7.50 11.57
CA LYS A 95 8.93 7.39 12.41
C LYS A 95 9.23 5.93 12.76
N ALA A 96 8.22 5.16 13.17
CA ALA A 96 8.38 3.74 13.47
C ALA A 96 8.87 2.95 12.24
N GLN A 97 8.29 3.21 11.07
CA GLN A 97 8.71 2.61 9.80
C GLN A 97 10.17 2.95 9.48
N LYS A 98 10.58 4.20 9.65
CA LYS A 98 11.98 4.63 9.42
C LYS A 98 12.97 3.96 10.38
N GLU A 99 12.60 3.80 11.65
CA GLU A 99 13.47 3.09 12.60
C GLU A 99 13.55 1.59 12.28
N MET A 100 12.43 0.95 11.98
CA MET A 100 12.40 -0.45 11.51
C MET A 100 13.28 -0.63 10.25
N LEU A 101 13.22 0.30 9.30
CA LEU A 101 14.04 0.27 8.09
C LEU A 101 15.54 0.37 8.42
N LYS A 102 15.92 1.26 9.35
CA LYS A 102 17.31 1.40 9.81
C LYS A 102 17.81 0.12 10.50
N ASP A 103 16.97 -0.51 11.31
CA ASP A 103 17.34 -1.73 12.03
C ASP A 103 17.51 -2.91 11.06
N LYS A 104 16.61 -3.06 10.07
CA LYS A 104 16.79 -4.02 8.97
C LYS A 104 18.08 -3.77 8.20
N PHE A 105 18.35 -2.52 7.83
CA PHE A 105 19.59 -2.17 7.14
C PHE A 105 20.83 -2.51 7.97
N ARG A 106 20.83 -2.23 9.28
CA ARG A 106 21.92 -2.60 10.19
C ARG A 106 22.10 -4.11 10.29
N ALA A 107 21.01 -4.87 10.36
CA ALA A 107 21.05 -6.33 10.34
C ALA A 107 21.64 -6.87 9.03
N GLY A 108 21.29 -6.28 7.89
CA GLY A 108 21.88 -6.60 6.58
C GLY A 108 23.38 -6.34 6.56
N VAL A 109 23.83 -5.19 7.07
CA VAL A 109 25.27 -4.87 7.19
C VAL A 109 25.99 -5.85 8.12
N SER A 110 25.35 -6.28 9.21
CA SER A 110 25.92 -7.27 10.12
C SER A 110 26.11 -8.63 9.44
N ASN A 111 25.08 -9.11 8.72
CA ASN A 111 25.17 -10.35 7.94
C ASN A 111 26.24 -10.27 6.84
N TYR A 112 26.34 -9.11 6.16
CA TYR A 112 27.37 -8.88 5.16
C TYR A 112 28.78 -9.01 5.76
N LYS A 113 29.01 -8.43 6.95
CA LYS A 113 30.30 -8.55 7.66
C LYS A 113 30.57 -9.98 8.14
N ALA A 114 29.53 -10.72 8.50
CA ALA A 114 29.60 -12.14 8.85
C ALA A 114 29.83 -13.06 7.63
N LYS A 115 29.86 -12.50 6.40
CA LYS A 115 29.94 -13.23 5.11
C LYS A 115 28.69 -14.05 4.77
N ASN A 116 27.60 -13.82 5.49
CA ASN A 116 26.27 -14.36 5.21
C ASN A 116 25.63 -13.54 4.08
N TYR A 117 26.16 -13.68 2.86
CA TYR A 117 25.82 -12.78 1.74
C TYR A 117 24.40 -12.97 1.23
N GLU A 118 23.85 -14.19 1.29
CA GLU A 118 22.46 -14.49 0.91
C GLU A 118 21.48 -13.77 1.84
N GLN A 119 21.60 -13.98 3.15
CA GLN A 119 20.74 -13.35 4.15
C GLN A 119 20.92 -11.82 4.16
N ALA A 120 22.14 -11.33 3.90
CA ALA A 120 22.38 -9.90 3.76
C ALA A 120 21.64 -9.31 2.54
N ALA A 121 21.68 -10.00 1.39
CA ALA A 121 20.98 -9.58 0.17
C ALA A 121 19.47 -9.50 0.39
N GLU A 122 18.86 -10.52 1.01
CA GLU A 122 17.45 -10.53 1.38
C GLU A 122 17.06 -9.29 2.22
N LEU A 123 17.81 -9.02 3.28
CA LEU A 123 17.56 -7.86 4.15
C LEU A 123 17.71 -6.52 3.41
N PHE A 124 18.64 -6.41 2.46
CA PHE A 124 18.77 -5.20 1.65
C PHE A 124 17.64 -5.06 0.61
N MET A 125 17.15 -6.16 0.04
CA MET A 125 15.98 -6.15 -0.84
C MET A 125 14.73 -5.68 -0.09
N GLU A 126 14.48 -6.20 1.11
CA GLU A 126 13.36 -5.74 1.94
C GLU A 126 13.43 -4.24 2.27
N VAL A 127 14.64 -3.70 2.46
CA VAL A 127 14.83 -2.25 2.64
C VAL A 127 14.48 -1.48 1.37
N LEU A 128 14.83 -2.01 0.20
CA LEU A 128 14.56 -1.37 -1.11
C LEU A 128 13.11 -1.50 -1.55
N GLU A 129 12.37 -2.51 -1.09
CA GLU A 129 10.92 -2.59 -1.30
C GLU A 129 10.18 -1.41 -0.64
N ILE A 130 10.68 -0.95 0.51
CA ILE A 130 10.10 0.16 1.28
C ILE A 130 10.66 1.52 0.82
N ASP A 131 11.98 1.61 0.64
CA ASP A 131 12.67 2.80 0.13
C ASP A 131 13.54 2.43 -1.08
N PRO A 132 12.95 2.45 -2.30
CA PRO A 132 13.66 2.12 -3.54
C PRO A 132 14.89 2.99 -3.79
N ASN A 133 14.94 4.20 -3.20
CA ASN A 133 16.01 5.17 -3.40
C ASN A 133 17.10 5.09 -2.31
N HIS A 134 17.07 4.06 -1.45
CA HIS A 134 18.06 3.89 -0.40
C HIS A 134 19.45 3.53 -0.95
N SER A 135 20.25 4.55 -1.30
CA SER A 135 21.55 4.41 -1.99
C SER A 135 22.51 3.43 -1.31
N ASN A 136 22.53 3.38 0.02
CA ASN A 136 23.41 2.46 0.72
C ASN A 136 22.96 1.00 0.58
N ALA A 137 21.65 0.73 0.59
CA ALA A 137 21.13 -0.64 0.44
C ALA A 137 21.41 -1.16 -0.98
N GLN A 138 21.21 -0.34 -2.01
CA GLN A 138 21.59 -0.69 -3.39
C GLN A 138 23.08 -1.04 -3.51
N LYS A 139 23.96 -0.22 -2.91
CA LYS A 139 25.41 -0.47 -2.92
C LYS A 139 25.79 -1.76 -2.20
N TYR A 140 25.16 -2.05 -1.08
CA TYR A 140 25.45 -3.28 -0.35
C TYR A 140 24.88 -4.52 -1.03
N LEU A 141 23.69 -4.43 -1.63
CA LEU A 141 23.10 -5.49 -2.42
C LEU A 141 24.01 -5.88 -3.60
N ALA A 142 24.46 -4.90 -4.39
CA ALA A 142 25.42 -5.15 -5.49
C ALA A 142 26.73 -5.80 -5.00
N LYS A 143 27.19 -5.45 -3.79
CA LYS A 143 28.34 -6.09 -3.17
C LYS A 143 28.04 -7.53 -2.75
N CYS A 144 26.84 -7.83 -2.25
CA CYS A 144 26.41 -9.20 -1.95
C CYS A 144 26.41 -10.04 -3.22
N ASP A 145 25.77 -9.56 -4.29
CA ASP A 145 25.65 -10.27 -5.57
C ASP A 145 27.01 -10.61 -6.16
N THR A 146 27.94 -9.64 -6.11
CA THR A 146 29.33 -9.86 -6.56
C THR A 146 30.01 -10.96 -5.73
N LYS A 147 29.79 -11.00 -4.41
CA LYS A 147 30.41 -12.00 -3.53
C LYS A 147 29.79 -13.38 -3.73
N LEU A 148 28.47 -13.46 -3.92
CA LEU A 148 27.77 -14.70 -4.22
C LEU A 148 28.24 -15.30 -5.55
N GLY A 149 28.31 -14.50 -6.63
CA GLY A 149 28.82 -15.00 -7.91
C GLY A 149 30.27 -15.48 -7.86
N ILE A 150 31.13 -14.83 -7.06
CA ILE A 150 32.51 -15.31 -6.82
C ILE A 150 32.51 -16.64 -6.04
N LEU A 151 31.65 -16.78 -5.04
CA LEU A 151 31.53 -18.01 -4.25
C LEU A 151 31.02 -19.17 -5.11
N GLU A 152 29.99 -18.96 -5.92
CA GLU A 152 29.47 -19.95 -6.87
C GLU A 152 30.55 -20.41 -7.84
N LYS A 153 31.30 -19.47 -8.43
CA LYS A 153 32.42 -19.78 -9.32
C LYS A 153 33.51 -20.59 -8.60
N ARG A 154 33.81 -20.24 -7.34
CA ARG A 154 34.80 -20.94 -6.53
C ARG A 154 34.35 -22.36 -6.20
N ILE A 155 33.11 -22.54 -5.73
CA ILE A 155 32.52 -23.85 -5.45
C ILE A 155 32.54 -24.72 -6.71
N SER A 156 32.19 -24.14 -7.87
CA SER A 156 32.28 -24.83 -9.16
C SER A 156 33.72 -25.27 -9.49
N SER A 157 34.70 -24.37 -9.34
CA SER A 157 36.12 -24.71 -9.58
C SER A 157 36.70 -25.73 -8.59
N GLU A 158 36.25 -25.72 -7.34
CA GLU A 158 36.67 -26.69 -6.31
C GLU A 158 36.04 -28.07 -6.55
N LYS A 159 34.79 -28.11 -7.02
CA LYS A 159 34.08 -29.35 -7.35
C LYS A 159 34.64 -30.03 -8.61
N TYR A 160 35.16 -29.25 -9.56
CA TYR A 160 35.73 -29.74 -10.83
C TYR A 160 37.17 -29.23 -11.02
N PRO A 161 38.13 -29.68 -10.19
CA PRO A 161 39.49 -29.16 -10.24
C PRO A 161 40.19 -29.56 -11.54
N GLY A 162 40.72 -28.57 -12.27
CA GLY A 162 41.50 -28.78 -13.48
C GLY A 162 40.69 -28.82 -14.78
N VAL A 163 39.36 -28.75 -14.72
CA VAL A 163 38.54 -28.69 -15.93
C VAL A 163 38.48 -27.26 -16.43
N THR A 164 39.16 -26.99 -17.54
CA THR A 164 39.10 -25.66 -18.17
C THR A 164 37.75 -25.47 -18.86
N THR A 165 37.26 -24.22 -18.93
CA THR A 165 36.05 -23.88 -19.71
C THR A 165 36.16 -24.38 -21.16
N ARG A 166 37.39 -24.48 -21.68
CA ARG A 166 37.68 -25.03 -23.00
C ARG A 166 37.41 -26.54 -23.08
N GLU A 167 37.87 -27.33 -22.12
CA GLU A 167 37.63 -28.78 -22.10
C GLU A 167 36.15 -29.11 -21.91
N ILE A 168 35.42 -28.35 -21.08
CA ILE A 168 33.96 -28.49 -20.95
C ILE A 168 33.28 -28.20 -22.29
N ASN A 169 33.67 -27.12 -22.97
CA ASN A 169 33.10 -26.77 -24.27
C ASN A 169 33.47 -27.80 -25.35
N GLU A 170 34.70 -28.33 -25.35
CA GLU A 170 35.11 -29.39 -26.28
C GLU A 170 34.35 -30.71 -26.02
N LEU A 171 34.15 -31.12 -24.77
CA LEU A 171 33.32 -32.27 -24.43
C LEU A 171 31.84 -32.04 -24.81
N TYR A 172 31.32 -30.85 -24.55
CA TYR A 172 29.94 -30.49 -24.86
C TYR A 172 29.69 -30.52 -26.38
N GLU A 173 30.57 -29.91 -27.18
CA GLU A 173 30.45 -29.96 -28.64
C GLU A 173 30.59 -31.39 -29.17
N LYS A 174 31.48 -32.21 -28.60
CA LYS A 174 31.62 -33.62 -28.99
C LYS A 174 30.35 -34.42 -28.67
N GLY A 175 29.80 -34.28 -27.47
CA GLY A 175 28.56 -34.93 -27.06
C GLY A 175 27.37 -34.47 -27.90
N ARG A 176 27.29 -33.17 -28.22
CA ARG A 176 26.26 -32.58 -29.08
C ARG A 176 26.34 -33.13 -30.51
N VAL A 177 27.53 -33.22 -31.10
CA VAL A 177 27.71 -33.80 -32.44
C VAL A 177 27.31 -35.27 -32.48
N LEU A 178 27.62 -36.06 -31.44
CA LEU A 178 27.18 -37.45 -31.34
C LEU A 178 25.65 -37.55 -31.25
N TYR A 179 25.02 -36.67 -30.48
CA TYR A 179 23.58 -36.58 -30.35
C TYR A 179 22.89 -36.20 -31.67
N ASP A 180 23.39 -35.17 -32.35
CA ASP A 180 22.88 -34.70 -33.66
C ASP A 180 22.99 -35.81 -34.73
N ASN A 181 23.99 -36.70 -34.62
CA ASN A 181 24.18 -37.87 -35.48
C ASN A 181 23.41 -39.13 -35.01
N ALA A 182 22.46 -38.98 -34.07
CA ALA A 182 21.65 -40.07 -33.50
C ALA A 182 22.44 -41.19 -32.79
N ARG A 183 23.69 -40.93 -32.40
CA ARG A 183 24.55 -41.86 -31.65
C ARG A 183 24.37 -41.62 -30.15
N TYR A 184 23.16 -41.90 -29.68
CA TYR A 184 22.72 -41.54 -28.32
C TYR A 184 23.50 -42.26 -27.22
N ASP A 185 23.89 -43.52 -27.44
CA ASP A 185 24.63 -44.30 -26.44
C ASP A 185 26.01 -43.68 -26.14
N GLU A 186 26.71 -43.23 -27.19
CA GLU A 186 28.02 -42.59 -27.06
C GLU A 186 27.91 -41.16 -26.53
N ALA A 187 26.88 -40.42 -26.93
CA ALA A 187 26.61 -39.09 -26.36
C ALA A 187 26.34 -39.19 -24.86
N ARG A 188 25.65 -40.24 -24.41
CA ARG A 188 25.34 -40.47 -23.00
C ARG A 188 26.59 -40.73 -22.16
N GLU A 189 27.57 -41.47 -22.67
CA GLU A 189 28.86 -41.65 -21.98
C GLU A 189 29.63 -40.33 -21.81
N ILE A 190 29.58 -39.44 -22.80
CA ILE A 190 30.29 -38.15 -22.75
C ILE A 190 29.66 -37.19 -21.73
N PHE A 191 28.35 -37.30 -21.47
CA PHE A 191 27.62 -36.42 -20.56
C PHE A 191 27.44 -36.96 -19.14
N SER A 192 27.85 -38.21 -18.85
CA SER A 192 27.75 -38.82 -17.51
C SER A 192 28.91 -38.41 -16.61
#